data_AF-A0A4V6JIV7-F1
#
_entry.id   AF-A0A4V6JIV7-F1
#
_cell.length_a   1.000
_cell.length_b   1.000
_cell.length_c   1.000
_cell.angle_alpha   90.00
_cell.angle_beta   90.00
_cell.angle_gamma   90.00
#
_symmetry.space_group_name_H-M   'P 1'
#
loop_
_entity.id
_entity.type
_entity.pdbx_description
1 polymer ?
#
loop_
_entity_poly.entity_id
_entity_poly.type
_entity_poly.pdbx_seq_one_letter_code
_entity_poly.pdbx_strand_id
1 'polypeptide(L)'
;MSDSLSNKELVAVGHQFAKTMSSDTAIMDIAKIVSRLAERLDCTTLALREMTKQRDALTTVQQQGIRKALDECSEYLDRDCILETNGISYEDAAQREIGAVALHDALLRQGAAL
;
A
#
# COMPACT_ATOMS: atom_id res chain seq x y z
N MET A 1 -24.83 14.55 44.78
CA MET A 1 -25.34 15.88 45.15
C MET A 1 -24.73 16.85 44.17
N SER A 2 -25.55 17.49 43.36
CA SER A 2 -25.10 18.38 42.28
C SER A 2 -24.67 19.70 42.91
N ASP A 3 -23.37 20.02 42.87
CA ASP A 3 -22.89 21.36 43.23
C ASP A 3 -23.37 22.33 42.15
N SER A 4 -24.61 22.78 42.29
CA SER A 4 -25.17 23.86 41.49
C SER A 4 -24.43 25.14 41.88
N LEU A 5 -23.44 25.52 41.07
CA LEU A 5 -22.77 26.83 41.11
C LEU A 5 -23.80 27.92 41.42
N SER A 6 -23.52 28.79 42.39
CA SER A 6 -24.47 29.86 42.69
C SER A 6 -24.63 30.74 41.44
N ASN A 7 -25.83 31.28 41.20
CA ASN A 7 -26.10 32.09 40.00
C ASN A 7 -25.08 33.23 39.80
N LYS A 8 -24.47 33.75 40.88
CA LYS A 8 -23.39 34.74 40.83
C LYS A 8 -22.09 34.20 40.25
N GLU A 9 -21.70 32.99 40.63
CA GLU A 9 -20.49 32.34 40.10
C GLU A 9 -20.68 31.98 38.63
N LEU A 10 -21.87 31.52 38.25
CA LEU A 10 -22.19 31.24 36.84
C LEU A 10 -22.09 32.49 35.97
N VAL A 11 -22.61 33.64 36.44
CA VAL A 11 -22.49 34.92 35.74
C VAL A 11 -21.04 35.40 35.68
N ALA A 12 -20.25 35.21 36.75
CA ALA A 12 -18.84 35.58 36.77
C ALA A 12 -18.01 34.73 35.79
N VAL A 13 -18.22 33.42 35.76
CA VAL A 13 -17.60 32.51 34.79
C VAL A 13 -18.05 32.85 33.37
N GLY A 14 -19.34 33.18 33.17
CA GLY A 14 -19.87 33.65 31.88
C GLY A 14 -19.22 34.95 31.40
N HIS A 15 -18.98 35.92 32.29
CA HIS A 15 -18.26 37.15 31.96
C HIS A 15 -16.78 36.89 31.64
N GLN A 16 -16.12 36.01 32.40
CA GLN A 16 -14.75 35.59 32.14
C GLN A 16 -14.65 34.91 30.77
N PHE A 17 -15.58 34.01 30.46
CA PHE A 17 -15.69 33.32 29.18
C PHE A 17 -15.90 34.31 28.02
N ALA A 18 -16.85 35.23 28.15
CA ALA A 18 -17.09 36.28 27.15
C ALA A 18 -15.85 37.18 26.97
N LYS A 19 -15.08 37.44 28.02
CA LYS A 19 -13.84 38.22 27.96
C LYS A 19 -12.70 37.46 27.26
N THR A 20 -12.56 36.17 27.50
CA THR A 20 -11.59 35.31 26.81
C THR A 20 -11.96 35.09 25.34
N MET A 21 -13.25 35.07 25.01
CA MET A 21 -13.74 35.05 23.63
C MET A 21 -13.64 36.43 22.94
N SER A 22 -13.81 37.53 23.69
CA SER A 22 -13.64 38.90 23.20
C SER A 22 -12.17 39.31 23.05
N SER A 23 -11.22 38.57 23.62
CA SER A 23 -9.81 38.75 23.29
C SER A 23 -9.54 38.07 21.95
N ASP A 24 -9.75 38.81 20.86
CA ASP A 24 -9.51 38.39 19.47
C ASP A 24 -8.19 37.64 19.27
N THR A 25 -7.20 37.87 20.13
CA THR A 25 -5.89 37.22 20.16
C THR A 25 -5.97 35.69 20.12
N ALA A 26 -6.79 35.03 20.95
CA ALA A 26 -6.79 33.57 21.03
C ALA A 26 -7.38 32.91 19.78
N ILE A 27 -8.49 33.44 19.27
CA ILE A 27 -9.14 32.94 18.04
C ILE A 27 -8.28 33.26 16.82
N MET A 28 -7.67 34.45 16.78
CA MET A 28 -6.80 34.86 15.69
C MET A 28 -5.50 34.04 15.62
N ASP A 29 -4.93 33.65 16.75
CA ASP A 29 -3.75 32.78 16.75
C ASP A 29 -4.08 31.36 16.31
N ILE A 30 -5.25 30.82 16.69
CA ILE A 30 -5.76 29.57 16.13
C ILE A 30 -5.95 29.69 14.62
N ALA A 31 -6.55 30.77 14.12
CA ALA A 31 -6.74 31.00 12.69
C ALA A 31 -5.41 31.03 11.94
N LYS A 32 -4.38 31.71 12.47
CA LYS A 32 -3.03 31.72 11.87
C LYS A 32 -2.40 30.34 11.83
N ILE A 33 -2.55 29.55 12.89
CA ILE A 33 -2.06 28.16 12.94
C ILE A 33 -2.78 27.33 11.88
N VAL A 34 -4.11 27.42 11.79
CA VAL A 34 -4.93 26.70 10.80
C VAL A 34 -4.55 27.11 9.38
N SER A 35 -4.34 28.40 9.09
CA SER A 35 -3.89 28.87 7.78
C SER A 35 -2.53 28.29 7.40
N ARG A 36 -1.56 28.29 8.33
CA ARG A 36 -0.24 27.69 8.10
C ARG A 36 -0.31 26.18 7.91
N LEU A 37 -1.20 25.50 8.62
CA LEU A 37 -1.43 24.06 8.46
C LEU A 37 -2.05 23.75 7.10
N ALA A 38 -3.03 24.55 6.66
CA ALA A 38 -3.66 24.40 5.34
C ALA A 38 -2.62 24.54 4.22
N GLU A 39 -1.80 25.59 4.26
CA GLU A 39 -0.73 25.80 3.28
C GLU A 39 0.28 24.62 3.26
N ARG A 40 0.69 24.13 4.43
CA ARG A 40 1.56 22.95 4.52
C ARG A 40 0.89 21.68 3.99
N LEU A 41 -0.40 21.49 4.26
CA LEU A 41 -1.16 20.35 3.77
C LEU A 41 -1.26 20.37 2.25
N ASP A 42 -1.45 21.54 1.65
CA ASP A 42 -1.46 21.71 0.19
C ASP A 42 -0.10 21.36 -0.42
N CYS A 43 1.00 21.87 0.14
CA CYS A 43 2.35 21.49 -0.30
C CYS A 43 2.58 19.97 -0.20
N THR A 44 2.13 19.35 0.90
CA THR A 44 2.28 17.90 1.12
C THR A 44 1.44 17.11 0.12
N THR A 45 0.23 17.58 -0.18
CA THR A 45 -0.66 16.97 -1.17
C THR A 45 -0.07 17.02 -2.57
N LEU A 46 0.51 18.17 -2.97
CA LEU A 46 1.21 18.31 -4.24
C LEU A 46 2.43 17.39 -4.34
N ALA A 47 3.26 17.34 -3.29
CA ALA A 47 4.41 16.45 -3.24
C ALA A 47 3.99 14.97 -3.36
N LEU A 48 2.94 14.55 -2.65
CA LEU A 48 2.42 13.18 -2.73
C LEU A 48 1.89 12.82 -4.12
N ARG A 49 1.24 13.76 -4.82
CA ARG A 49 0.77 13.55 -6.19
C ARG A 49 1.94 13.32 -7.16
N GLU A 50 2.99 14.13 -7.08
CA GLU A 50 4.17 13.97 -7.93
C GLU A 50 4.92 12.67 -7.61
N MET A 51 5.08 12.33 -6.33
CA MET A 51 5.71 11.06 -5.92
C MET A 51 4.90 9.84 -6.41
N THR A 52 3.57 9.92 -6.36
CA THR A 52 2.70 8.86 -6.87
C THR A 52 2.87 8.69 -8.38
N LYS A 53 2.88 9.80 -9.14
CA LYS A 53 3.12 9.79 -10.58
C LYS A 53 4.47 9.17 -10.94
N GLN A 54 5.54 9.52 -10.21
CA GLN A 54 6.87 8.95 -10.43
C GLN A 54 6.91 7.45 -10.13
N ARG A 55 6.28 7.01 -9.03
CA ARG A 55 6.19 5.59 -8.65
C ARG A 55 5.41 4.77 -9.68
N ASP A 56 4.31 5.31 -10.19
CA ASP A 56 3.51 4.61 -11.21
C ASP A 56 4.25 4.56 -12.56
N ALA A 57 4.98 5.62 -12.93
CA ALA A 57 5.85 5.62 -14.09
C ALA A 57 6.98 4.58 -13.96
N LEU A 58 7.63 4.50 -12.80
CA LEU A 58 8.67 3.49 -12.54
C LEU A 58 8.11 2.07 -12.64
N THR A 59 6.92 1.83 -12.07
CA THR A 59 6.24 0.53 -12.16
C THR A 59 5.96 0.15 -13.62
N THR A 60 5.52 1.12 -14.43
CA THR A 60 5.26 0.92 -15.86
C THR A 60 6.55 0.56 -16.61
N VAL A 61 7.64 1.30 -16.37
CA VAL A 61 8.94 1.03 -16.99
C VAL A 61 9.46 -0.35 -16.58
N GLN A 62 9.33 -0.71 -15.30
CA GLN A 62 9.73 -2.04 -14.81
C GLN A 62 8.94 -3.16 -15.49
N GLN A 63 7.62 -3.02 -15.59
CA GLN A 63 6.77 -4.00 -16.28
C GLN A 63 7.13 -4.13 -17.76
N GLN A 64 7.38 -3.02 -18.44
CA GLN A 64 7.82 -3.02 -19.84
C GLN A 64 9.19 -3.69 -20.00
N GLY A 65 10.14 -3.40 -19.10
CA GLY A 65 11.46 -4.02 -19.12
C GLY A 65 11.40 -5.54 -18.92
N ILE A 66 10.60 -6.01 -17.96
CA ILE A 66 10.36 -7.44 -17.72
C ILE A 66 9.74 -8.08 -18.96
N ARG A 67 8.69 -7.46 -19.52
CA ARG A 67 8.02 -7.99 -20.72
C ARG A 67 8.98 -8.11 -21.90
N LYS A 68 9.77 -7.06 -22.17
CA LYS A 68 10.77 -7.08 -23.24
C LYS A 68 11.81 -8.18 -23.05
N ALA A 69 12.31 -8.37 -21.83
CA ALA A 69 13.26 -9.44 -21.54
C ALA A 69 12.64 -10.84 -21.75
N LEU A 70 11.36 -11.02 -21.38
CA LEU A 70 10.64 -12.27 -21.65
C LEU A 70 10.42 -12.49 -23.15
N ASP A 71 10.05 -11.45 -23.90
CA ASP A 71 9.86 -11.53 -25.35
C ASP A 71 11.18 -11.88 -26.06
N GLU A 72 12.31 -11.27 -25.64
CA GLU A 72 13.65 -11.57 -26.16
C GLU A 72 14.10 -13.01 -25.85
N CYS A 73 13.63 -13.57 -24.73
CA CYS A 73 13.90 -14.96 -24.34
C CYS A 73 12.83 -15.94 -24.84
N SER A 74 11.79 -15.49 -25.55
CA SER A 74 10.63 -16.31 -25.88
C SER A 74 11.00 -17.55 -26.69
N GLU A 75 11.98 -17.46 -27.58
CA GLU A 75 12.42 -18.59 -28.41
C GLU A 75 13.10 -19.70 -27.59
N TYR A 76 13.69 -19.36 -26.43
CA TYR A 76 14.32 -20.32 -25.52
C TYR A 76 13.37 -20.83 -24.43
N LEU A 77 12.28 -20.09 -24.18
CA LEU A 77 11.24 -20.44 -23.21
C LEU A 77 10.05 -21.15 -23.86
N ASP A 78 10.02 -21.21 -25.19
CA ASP A 78 9.02 -21.97 -25.91
C ASP A 78 9.15 -23.47 -25.60
N ARG A 79 8.03 -24.07 -25.21
CA ARG A 79 7.97 -25.46 -24.79
C ARG A 79 8.48 -26.37 -25.91
N ASP A 80 8.10 -26.10 -27.14
CA ASP A 80 8.41 -26.97 -28.28
C ASP A 80 9.90 -26.87 -28.59
N CYS A 81 10.47 -25.66 -28.55
CA CYS A 81 11.92 -25.45 -28.68
C CYS A 81 12.73 -26.15 -27.57
N ILE A 82 12.28 -26.13 -26.31
CA ILE A 82 12.97 -26.82 -25.20
C ILE A 82 12.93 -28.34 -25.37
N LEU A 83 11.75 -28.89 -25.71
CA LEU A 83 11.60 -30.33 -25.93
C LEU A 83 12.47 -30.81 -27.09
N GLU A 84 12.48 -30.06 -28.21
CA GLU A 84 13.30 -30.36 -29.38
C GLU A 84 14.80 -30.29 -29.05
N THR A 85 15.25 -29.21 -28.38
CA THR A 85 16.66 -29.04 -27.99
C THR A 85 17.17 -30.15 -27.08
N ASN A 86 16.33 -30.64 -26.17
CA ASN A 86 16.69 -31.70 -25.23
C ASN A 86 16.39 -33.11 -25.77
N GLY A 87 15.87 -33.24 -26.98
CA GLY A 87 15.49 -34.53 -27.57
C GLY A 87 14.42 -35.27 -26.77
N ILE A 88 13.49 -34.55 -26.14
CA ILE A 88 12.42 -35.11 -25.29
C ILE A 88 11.13 -35.10 -26.10
N SER A 89 10.43 -36.24 -26.16
CA SER A 89 9.09 -36.31 -26.78
C SER A 89 8.01 -35.77 -25.82
N TYR A 90 6.86 -35.35 -26.35
CA TYR A 90 5.72 -34.95 -25.50
C TYR A 90 5.23 -36.08 -24.59
N GLU A 91 5.28 -37.31 -25.07
CA GLU A 91 4.87 -38.50 -24.30
C GLU A 91 5.83 -38.72 -23.12
N ASP A 92 7.14 -38.62 -23.36
CA ASP A 92 8.14 -38.72 -22.29
C ASP A 92 8.01 -37.58 -21.28
N ALA A 93 7.75 -36.36 -21.74
CA ALA A 93 7.55 -35.20 -20.86
C ALA A 93 6.31 -35.38 -19.97
N ALA A 94 5.18 -35.82 -20.55
CA ALA A 94 3.97 -36.12 -19.79
C ALA A 94 4.19 -37.26 -18.80
N GLN A 95 4.90 -38.31 -19.19
CA GLN A 95 5.22 -39.44 -18.32
C GLN A 95 6.11 -39.02 -17.14
N ARG A 96 7.07 -38.10 -17.34
CA ARG A 96 7.88 -37.51 -16.28
C ARG A 96 7.04 -36.69 -15.29
N GLU A 97 6.09 -35.91 -15.80
CA GLU A 97 5.17 -35.13 -14.95
C GLU A 97 4.32 -36.07 -14.07
N ILE A 98 3.72 -37.11 -14.68
CA ILE A 98 2.95 -38.13 -13.95
C ILE A 98 3.80 -38.80 -12.86
N GLY A 99 5.04 -39.19 -13.20
CA GLY A 99 5.96 -39.80 -12.24
C GLY A 99 6.36 -38.86 -11.09
N ALA A 100 6.60 -37.59 -11.39
CA ALA A 100 6.95 -36.57 -10.38
C ALA A 100 5.80 -36.32 -9.40
N VAL A 101 4.56 -36.23 -9.90
CA VAL A 101 3.35 -36.09 -9.06
C VAL A 101 3.14 -37.34 -8.20
N ALA A 102 3.26 -38.53 -8.78
CA ALA A 102 3.12 -39.78 -8.03
C ALA A 102 4.14 -39.91 -6.89
N LEU A 103 5.40 -39.50 -7.14
CA LEU A 103 6.44 -39.46 -6.12
C LEU A 103 6.15 -38.43 -5.03
N HIS A 104 5.76 -37.20 -5.43
CA HIS A 104 5.38 -36.15 -4.50
C HIS A 104 4.26 -36.60 -3.54
N ASP A 105 3.22 -37.21 -4.08
CA ASP A 105 2.09 -37.70 -3.29
C ASP A 105 2.50 -38.83 -2.34
N ALA A 106 3.39 -39.73 -2.78
CA ALA A 106 3.94 -40.77 -1.92
C ALA A 106 4.75 -40.18 -0.75
N LEU A 107 5.57 -39.15 -1.00
CA LEU A 107 6.34 -38.46 0.03
C LEU A 107 5.44 -37.74 1.04
N LEU A 108 4.38 -37.06 0.58
CA LEU A 108 3.40 -36.44 1.47
C LEU A 108 2.70 -37.46 2.35
N ARG A 109 2.28 -38.60 1.79
CA ARG A 109 1.66 -39.69 2.56
C ARG A 109 2.61 -40.28 3.59
N GLN A 110 3.89 -40.45 3.24
CA GLN A 110 4.90 -40.96 4.16
C GLN A 110 5.23 -39.96 5.27
N GLY A 111 5.29 -38.65 4.95
CA GLY A 111 5.48 -37.59 5.95
C GLY A 111 4.30 -37.42 6.89
N ALA A 112 3.07 -37.66 6.43
CA ALA A 112 1.86 -37.64 7.26
C ALA A 112 1.69 -38.90 8.14
N ALA A 113 2.51 -39.92 7.94
CA ALA A 113 2.52 -41.16 8.72
C ALA A 113 3.56 -41.17 9.87
N LEU A 114 4.30 -40.06 10.05
CA LEU A 114 5.21 -39.79 11.17
C LEU A 114 4.56 -38.84 12.18
#